data_AF-D0MYH0-F1
#
_entry.id   AF-D0MYH0-F1
#
_cell.length_a   1.000
_cell.length_b   1.000
_cell.length_c   1.000
_cell.angle_alpha   90.00
_cell.angle_beta   90.00
_cell.angle_gamma   90.00
#
_symmetry.space_group_name_H-M   'P 1'
#
loop_
_entity.id
_entity.type
_entity.pdbx_description
1 polymer ?
#
loop_
_entity_poly.entity_id
_entity_poly.type
_entity_poly.pdbx_seq_one_letter_code
_entity_poly.pdbx_strand_id
1 'polypeptide(L)'
;MEDVNYFYQHWKSYTTQRSFAWVDEYKTTDAPTRLVRRAMEKENKKLRDAAKKAFTTKVRELVDFVCRRDPRVRAFQKQKEREKEQRRVEEEAKKRDKQAAFDAERRAFQEQQEKLWADNRMETSRVADRDIEQELEKLRKKLDADVLVCDLCNKTFKSTKQLQNHLTSKKHREKEMELGVFSDLSGLDDEMDRALQEELVALGKEADEEASQKKAEAERVRLEKENKAAEKRRERKEMRKNKKKESVDKIVNNARSKKEKDEEEEQRGRGKKGKKRR
;
A
#
# COMPACT_ATOMS: atom_id res chain seq x y z
N MET A 1 17.37 -42.02 8.20
CA MET A 1 16.09 -41.53 8.78
C MET A 1 14.95 -42.53 8.58
N GLU A 2 15.01 -43.35 7.52
CA GLU A 2 13.95 -44.28 7.14
C GLU A 2 13.60 -45.27 8.26
N ASP A 3 14.59 -45.89 8.92
CA ASP A 3 14.34 -46.83 10.02
C ASP A 3 13.61 -46.18 11.20
N VAL A 4 14.02 -44.96 11.57
CA VAL A 4 13.39 -44.18 12.65
C VAL A 4 11.96 -43.81 12.27
N ASN A 5 11.74 -43.42 11.00
CA ASN A 5 10.43 -43.08 10.49
C ASN A 5 9.51 -44.31 10.46
N TYR A 6 10.00 -45.45 9.97
CA TYR A 6 9.27 -46.71 9.94
C TYR A 6 8.86 -47.17 11.35
N PHE A 7 9.78 -47.10 12.31
CA PHE A 7 9.50 -47.37 13.71
C PHE A 7 8.35 -46.51 14.24
N TYR A 8 8.44 -45.18 14.12
CA TYR A 8 7.38 -44.30 14.62
C TYR A 8 6.07 -44.43 13.84
N GLN A 9 6.12 -44.76 12.55
CA GLN A 9 4.93 -45.02 11.75
C GLN A 9 4.18 -46.25 12.25
N HIS A 10 4.89 -47.36 12.50
CA HIS A 10 4.31 -48.57 13.07
C HIS A 10 3.63 -48.29 14.41
N TRP A 11 4.33 -47.61 15.33
CA TRP A 11 3.81 -47.30 16.67
C TRP A 11 2.68 -46.26 16.68
N LYS A 12 2.66 -45.32 15.74
CA LYS A 12 1.52 -44.40 15.56
C LYS A 12 0.26 -45.15 15.09
N SER A 13 0.44 -46.18 14.26
CA SER A 13 -0.64 -47.08 13.82
C SER A 13 -0.97 -48.20 14.81
N TYR A 14 -0.43 -48.17 16.03
CA TYR A 14 -0.63 -49.22 17.02
C TYR A 14 -2.12 -49.48 17.28
N THR A 15 -2.46 -50.77 17.33
CA THR A 15 -3.77 -51.28 17.75
C THR A 15 -3.57 -52.39 18.77
N THR A 16 -4.44 -52.41 19.80
CA THR A 16 -4.35 -53.40 20.86
C THR A 16 -5.14 -54.67 20.52
N GLN A 17 -4.52 -55.83 20.70
CA GLN A 17 -5.18 -57.14 20.61
C GLN A 17 -5.85 -57.56 21.92
N ARG A 18 -5.74 -56.75 22.98
CA ARG A 18 -6.30 -57.06 24.30
C ARG A 18 -7.83 -56.98 24.22
N SER A 19 -8.52 -57.94 24.86
CA SER A 19 -9.97 -58.09 24.74
C SER A 19 -10.78 -57.03 25.49
N PHE A 20 -10.27 -56.52 26.62
CA PHE A 20 -10.98 -55.62 27.55
C PHE A 20 -12.26 -56.19 28.15
N ALA A 21 -12.40 -57.53 28.18
CA ALA A 21 -13.59 -58.20 28.71
C ALA A 21 -13.89 -57.91 30.19
N TRP A 22 -12.90 -57.51 30.98
CA TRP A 22 -13.10 -57.14 32.40
C TRP A 22 -13.80 -55.79 32.59
N VAL A 23 -13.99 -55.01 31.52
CA VAL A 23 -14.72 -53.73 31.55
C VAL A 23 -16.21 -53.95 31.32
N ASP A 24 -16.64 -55.18 31.03
CA ASP A 24 -18.04 -55.52 30.86
C ASP A 24 -18.80 -55.32 32.17
N GLU A 25 -19.81 -54.47 32.13
CA GLU A 25 -20.65 -54.14 33.29
C GLU A 25 -21.84 -55.11 33.41
N TYR A 26 -22.38 -55.55 32.28
CA TYR A 26 -23.54 -56.42 32.21
C TYR A 26 -23.16 -57.88 32.04
N LYS A 27 -23.74 -58.78 32.83
CA LYS A 27 -23.64 -60.22 32.60
C LYS A 27 -24.71 -60.65 31.60
N THR A 28 -24.29 -61.04 30.40
CA THR A 28 -25.21 -61.43 29.31
C THR A 28 -25.97 -62.74 29.59
N THR A 29 -25.53 -63.52 30.58
CA THR A 29 -26.19 -64.73 31.09
C THR A 29 -27.48 -64.44 31.85
N ASP A 30 -27.57 -63.26 32.47
CA ASP A 30 -28.66 -62.91 33.40
C ASP A 30 -29.82 -62.21 32.66
N ALA A 31 -29.76 -62.18 31.33
CA ALA A 31 -30.71 -61.47 30.49
C ALA A 31 -32.06 -62.21 30.38
N PRO A 32 -33.20 -61.57 30.71
CA PRO A 32 -34.52 -62.20 30.73
C PRO A 32 -35.11 -62.48 29.34
N THR A 33 -34.69 -61.73 28.31
CA THR A 33 -35.14 -61.95 26.93
C THR A 33 -33.99 -61.76 25.95
N ARG A 34 -34.10 -62.34 24.75
CA ARG A 34 -33.11 -62.19 23.67
C ARG A 34 -32.83 -60.72 23.30
N LEU A 35 -33.86 -59.87 23.37
CA LEU A 35 -33.73 -58.44 23.09
C LEU A 35 -32.86 -57.74 24.15
N VAL A 36 -33.11 -58.05 25.42
CA VAL A 36 -32.31 -57.52 26.54
C VAL A 36 -30.87 -58.01 26.46
N ARG A 37 -30.64 -59.29 26.13
CA ARG A 37 -29.28 -59.83 25.94
C ARG A 37 -28.51 -59.06 24.87
N ARG A 38 -29.14 -58.79 23.72
CA ARG A 38 -28.53 -57.99 22.63
C ARG A 38 -28.24 -56.56 23.06
N ALA A 39 -29.12 -55.94 23.84
CA ALA A 39 -28.89 -54.60 24.38
C ALA A 39 -27.68 -54.59 25.33
N MET A 40 -27.60 -55.57 26.25
CA MET A 40 -26.46 -55.75 27.15
C MET A 40 -25.15 -56.00 26.40
N GLU A 41 -25.14 -56.88 25.39
CA GLU A 41 -23.98 -57.14 24.53
C GLU A 41 -23.51 -55.88 23.80
N LYS A 42 -24.44 -55.04 23.35
CA LYS A 42 -24.15 -53.77 22.67
C LYS A 42 -23.52 -52.77 23.63
N GLU A 43 -24.04 -52.61 24.84
CA GLU A 43 -23.45 -51.72 25.85
C GLU A 43 -22.07 -52.23 26.31
N ASN A 44 -21.90 -53.53 26.55
CA ASN A 44 -20.59 -54.09 26.85
C ASN A 44 -19.60 -53.89 25.71
N LYS A 45 -20.01 -54.10 24.45
CA LYS A 45 -19.16 -53.81 23.29
C LYS A 45 -18.74 -52.35 23.26
N LYS A 46 -19.65 -51.41 23.53
CA LYS A 46 -19.35 -49.97 23.61
C LYS A 46 -18.34 -49.66 24.72
N LEU A 47 -18.48 -50.27 25.90
CA LEU A 47 -17.51 -50.14 27.00
C LEU A 47 -16.13 -50.69 26.62
N ARG A 48 -16.07 -51.87 25.99
CA ARG A 48 -14.80 -52.44 25.50
C ARG A 48 -14.15 -51.58 24.43
N ASP A 49 -14.92 -51.11 23.46
CA ASP A 49 -14.41 -50.27 22.38
C ASP A 49 -13.92 -48.91 22.92
N ALA A 50 -14.61 -48.34 23.91
CA ALA A 50 -14.16 -47.15 24.62
C ALA A 50 -12.85 -47.39 25.38
N ALA A 51 -12.73 -48.50 26.12
CA ALA A 51 -11.50 -48.86 26.84
C ALA A 51 -10.32 -49.14 25.89
N LYS A 52 -10.56 -49.84 24.78
CA LYS A 52 -9.58 -50.06 23.70
C LYS A 52 -9.11 -48.73 23.12
N LYS A 53 -10.04 -47.82 22.83
CA LYS A 53 -9.71 -46.48 22.31
C LYS A 53 -8.88 -45.70 23.33
N ALA A 54 -9.27 -45.68 24.60
CA ALA A 54 -8.54 -44.98 25.65
C ALA A 54 -7.11 -45.52 25.82
N PHE A 55 -6.93 -46.85 25.83
CA PHE A 55 -5.60 -47.47 25.90
C PHE A 55 -4.75 -47.14 24.68
N THR A 56 -5.33 -47.26 23.48
CA THR A 56 -4.60 -46.97 22.23
C THR A 56 -4.21 -45.50 22.14
N THR A 57 -5.09 -44.58 22.56
CA THR A 57 -4.77 -43.15 22.65
C THR A 57 -3.60 -42.91 23.62
N LYS A 58 -3.61 -43.52 24.82
CA LYS A 58 -2.48 -43.41 25.76
C LYS A 58 -1.17 -43.92 25.17
N VAL A 59 -1.19 -45.02 24.42
CA VAL A 59 0.01 -45.54 23.74
C VAL A 59 0.50 -44.54 22.69
N ARG A 60 -0.41 -43.96 21.88
CA ARG A 60 -0.04 -42.95 20.89
C ARG A 60 0.53 -41.68 21.55
N GLU A 61 -0.07 -41.23 22.64
CA GLU A 61 0.44 -40.10 23.43
C GLU A 61 1.85 -40.37 23.98
N LEU A 62 2.12 -41.59 24.46
CA LEU A 62 3.45 -42.01 24.89
C LEU A 62 4.44 -42.01 23.71
N VAL A 63 4.04 -42.55 22.57
CA VAL A 63 4.87 -42.56 21.35
C VAL A 63 5.18 -41.13 20.91
N ASP A 64 4.21 -40.23 20.94
CA ASP A 64 4.42 -38.82 20.63
C ASP A 64 5.35 -38.15 21.65
N PHE A 65 5.21 -38.46 22.94
CA PHE A 65 6.10 -37.96 23.99
C PHE A 65 7.55 -38.38 23.77
N VAL A 66 7.78 -39.64 23.38
CA VAL A 66 9.10 -40.18 23.05
C VAL A 66 9.63 -39.56 21.76
N CYS A 67 8.79 -39.49 20.71
CA CYS A 67 9.13 -38.90 19.42
C CYS A 67 9.57 -37.43 19.54
N ARG A 68 8.90 -36.64 20.38
CA ARG A 68 9.29 -35.24 20.67
C ARG A 68 10.65 -35.13 21.38
N ARG A 69 11.04 -36.15 22.15
CA ARG A 69 12.30 -36.16 22.92
C ARG A 69 13.45 -36.82 22.19
N ASP A 70 13.19 -37.67 21.20
CA ASP A 70 14.23 -38.38 20.45
C ASP A 70 15.18 -37.38 19.76
N PRO A 71 16.49 -37.40 20.10
CA PRO A 71 17.48 -36.50 19.50
C PRO A 71 17.57 -36.62 17.97
N ARG A 72 17.38 -37.82 17.41
CA ARG A 72 17.45 -38.06 15.96
C ARG A 72 16.30 -37.38 15.24
N VAL A 73 15.09 -37.48 15.80
CA VAL A 73 13.90 -36.81 15.26
C VAL A 73 14.03 -35.29 15.37
N ARG A 74 14.53 -34.79 16.51
CA ARG A 74 14.77 -33.35 16.69
C ARG A 74 15.81 -32.80 15.72
N ALA A 75 16.91 -33.52 15.49
CA ALA A 75 17.95 -33.14 14.54
C ALA A 75 17.40 -33.07 13.11
N PHE A 76 16.64 -34.08 12.70
CA PHE A 76 16.01 -34.11 11.38
C PHE A 76 14.95 -33.03 11.19
N GLN A 77 14.11 -32.79 12.20
CA GLN A 77 13.12 -31.72 12.16
C GLN A 77 13.79 -30.35 12.00
N LYS A 78 14.88 -30.10 12.74
CA LYS A 78 15.68 -28.89 12.63
C LYS A 78 16.33 -28.74 11.25
N GLN A 79 16.82 -29.84 10.66
CA GLN A 79 17.38 -29.83 9.31
C GLN A 79 16.31 -29.49 8.27
N LYS A 80 15.14 -30.13 8.36
CA LYS A 80 14.01 -29.89 7.45
C LYS A 80 13.46 -28.46 7.58
N GLU A 81 13.44 -27.89 8.77
CA GLU A 81 13.05 -26.50 9.00
C GLU A 81 14.06 -25.52 8.37
N ARG A 82 15.36 -25.80 8.48
CA ARG A 82 16.41 -25.01 7.82
C ARG A 82 16.30 -25.07 6.31
N GLU A 83 16.09 -26.25 5.74
CA GLU A 83 15.89 -26.43 4.30
C GLU A 83 14.64 -25.70 3.79
N LYS A 84 13.53 -25.79 4.53
CA LYS A 84 12.30 -25.07 4.20
C LYS A 84 12.51 -23.55 4.26
N GLU A 85 13.22 -23.05 5.25
CA GLU A 85 13.52 -21.62 5.36
C GLU A 85 14.45 -21.15 4.25
N GLN A 86 15.49 -21.92 3.92
CA GLN A 86 16.37 -21.64 2.78
C GLN A 86 15.57 -21.57 1.48
N ARG A 87 14.67 -22.52 1.24
CA ARG A 87 13.80 -22.52 0.06
C ARG A 87 12.87 -21.30 0.02
N ARG A 88 12.35 -20.85 1.17
CA ARG A 88 11.52 -19.63 1.24
C ARG A 88 12.34 -18.38 0.92
N VAL A 89 13.54 -18.27 1.46
CA VAL A 89 14.45 -17.15 1.18
C VAL A 89 14.84 -17.11 -0.29
N GLU A 90 15.14 -18.26 -0.89
CA GLU A 90 15.46 -18.37 -2.31
C GLU A 90 14.28 -17.98 -3.21
N GLU A 91 13.07 -18.45 -2.87
CA GLU A 91 11.85 -18.09 -3.59
C GLU A 91 11.53 -16.59 -3.49
N GLU A 92 11.72 -16.00 -2.31
CA GLU A 92 11.55 -14.56 -2.10
C GLU A 92 12.61 -13.75 -2.85
N ALA A 93 13.88 -14.17 -2.84
CA ALA A 93 14.95 -13.56 -3.62
C ALA A 93 14.62 -13.60 -5.13
N LYS A 94 14.23 -14.78 -5.65
CA LYS A 94 13.83 -14.93 -7.06
C LYS A 94 12.63 -14.05 -7.42
N LYS A 95 11.68 -13.87 -6.49
CA LYS A 95 10.55 -12.96 -6.70
C LYS A 95 10.99 -11.50 -6.73
N ARG A 96 11.89 -11.10 -5.84
CA ARG A 96 12.48 -9.74 -5.81
C ARG A 96 13.28 -9.45 -7.07
N ASP A 97 14.07 -10.41 -7.55
CA ASP A 97 14.85 -10.26 -8.78
C ASP A 97 13.94 -10.11 -10.00
N LYS A 98 12.86 -10.90 -10.09
CA LYS A 98 11.85 -10.76 -11.15
C LYS A 98 11.13 -9.40 -11.09
N GLN A 99 10.78 -8.94 -9.90
CA GLN A 99 10.16 -7.62 -9.73
C GLN A 99 11.12 -6.51 -10.12
N ALA A 100 12.37 -6.57 -9.68
CA ALA A 100 13.41 -5.61 -10.06
C ALA A 100 13.68 -5.61 -11.57
N ALA A 101 13.70 -6.78 -12.22
CA ALA A 101 13.84 -6.89 -13.66
C ALA A 101 12.65 -6.25 -14.40
N PHE A 102 11.43 -6.53 -13.97
CA PHE A 102 10.22 -5.92 -14.54
C PHE A 102 10.19 -4.40 -14.33
N ASP A 103 10.55 -3.91 -13.14
CA ASP A 103 10.62 -2.48 -12.85
C ASP A 103 11.76 -1.78 -13.61
N ALA A 104 12.86 -2.48 -13.91
CA ALA A 104 13.94 -1.99 -14.75
C ALA A 104 13.50 -1.91 -16.22
N GLU A 105 12.83 -2.95 -16.73
CA GLU A 105 12.28 -2.97 -18.09
C GLU A 105 11.23 -1.86 -18.28
N ARG A 106 10.33 -1.68 -17.30
CA ARG A 106 9.34 -0.59 -17.33
C ARG A 106 10.01 0.78 -17.36
N ARG A 107 11.07 1.00 -16.56
CA ARG A 107 11.82 2.26 -16.57
C ARG A 107 12.54 2.49 -17.88
N ALA A 108 13.20 1.46 -18.44
CA ALA A 108 13.85 1.55 -19.74
C ALA A 108 12.86 1.87 -20.85
N PHE A 109 11.65 1.29 -20.83
CA PHE A 109 10.60 1.61 -21.78
C PHE A 109 10.11 3.07 -21.62
N GLN A 110 9.91 3.55 -20.39
CA GLN A 110 9.54 4.94 -20.13
C GLN A 110 10.62 5.92 -20.61
N GLU A 111 11.89 5.64 -20.34
CA GLU A 111 13.02 6.45 -20.82
C GLU A 111 13.10 6.47 -22.35
N GLN A 112 12.83 5.34 -23.02
CA GLN A 112 12.74 5.30 -24.48
C GLN A 112 11.58 6.15 -25.01
N GLN A 113 10.39 6.06 -24.39
CA GLN A 113 9.26 6.90 -24.76
C GLN A 113 9.54 8.39 -24.53
N GLU A 114 10.17 8.75 -23.41
CA GLU A 114 10.54 10.13 -23.10
C GLU A 114 11.57 10.67 -24.09
N LYS A 115 12.56 9.87 -24.48
CA LYS A 115 13.51 10.24 -25.54
C LYS A 115 12.82 10.46 -26.88
N LEU A 116 11.94 9.54 -27.30
CA LEU A 116 11.16 9.69 -28.53
C LEU A 116 10.26 10.92 -28.50
N TRP A 117 9.63 11.23 -27.36
CA TRP A 117 8.83 12.43 -27.18
C TRP A 117 9.68 13.70 -27.16
N ALA A 118 10.87 13.68 -26.57
CA ALA A 118 11.81 14.80 -26.58
C ALA A 118 12.33 15.07 -28.00
N ASP A 119 12.72 14.02 -28.72
CA ASP A 119 13.18 14.11 -30.11
C ASP A 119 12.06 14.57 -31.04
N ASN A 120 10.85 14.00 -30.91
CA ASN A 120 9.70 14.40 -31.71
C ASN A 120 9.26 15.84 -31.39
N ARG A 121 9.30 16.27 -30.12
CA ARG A 121 9.04 17.66 -29.71
C ARG A 121 10.10 18.61 -30.28
N MET A 122 11.38 18.22 -30.29
CA MET A 122 12.43 19.02 -30.93
C MET A 122 12.24 19.13 -32.44
N GLU A 123 11.88 18.03 -33.11
CA GLU A 123 11.68 18.02 -34.56
C GLU A 123 10.42 18.82 -34.96
N THR A 124 9.31 18.61 -34.25
CA THR A 124 8.06 19.35 -34.49
C THR A 124 8.17 20.84 -34.14
N SER A 125 8.87 21.20 -33.06
CA SER A 125 9.16 22.61 -32.74
C SER A 125 10.01 23.24 -33.84
N ARG A 126 11.10 22.59 -34.29
CA ARG A 126 11.99 23.17 -35.32
C ARG A 126 11.32 23.36 -36.67
N VAL A 127 10.46 22.42 -37.07
CA VAL A 127 9.70 22.52 -38.33
C VAL A 127 8.60 23.58 -38.20
N ALA A 128 7.85 23.58 -37.10
CA ALA A 128 6.82 24.60 -36.85
C ALA A 128 7.42 26.01 -36.77
N ASP A 129 8.53 26.20 -36.06
CA ASP A 129 9.19 27.49 -35.90
C ASP A 129 9.69 28.02 -37.25
N ARG A 130 10.27 27.17 -38.10
CA ARG A 130 10.69 27.55 -39.46
C ARG A 130 9.53 27.93 -40.38
N ASP A 131 8.43 27.18 -40.34
CA ASP A 131 7.27 27.44 -41.19
C ASP A 131 6.52 28.72 -40.72
N ILE A 132 6.45 28.93 -39.40
CA ILE A 132 5.89 30.15 -38.80
C ILE A 132 6.75 31.37 -39.18
N GLU A 133 8.07 31.27 -39.08
CA GLU A 133 8.99 32.38 -39.40
C GLU A 133 8.94 32.74 -40.90
N GLN A 134 8.80 31.75 -41.79
CA GLN A 134 8.61 31.98 -43.21
C GLN A 134 7.25 32.64 -43.54
N GLU A 135 6.16 32.24 -42.89
CA GLU A 135 4.86 32.89 -43.07
C GLU A 135 4.83 34.31 -42.49
N LEU A 136 5.48 34.55 -41.35
CA LEU A 136 5.64 35.89 -40.78
C LEU A 136 6.45 36.80 -41.72
N GLU A 137 7.54 36.30 -42.31
CA GLU A 137 8.35 37.06 -43.27
C GLU A 137 7.57 37.37 -44.57
N LYS A 138 6.74 36.43 -45.05
CA LYS A 138 5.84 36.67 -46.19
C LYS A 138 4.77 37.70 -45.85
N LEU A 139 4.19 37.65 -44.65
CA LEU A 139 3.21 38.63 -44.18
C LEU A 139 3.84 40.01 -44.03
N ARG A 140 5.06 40.10 -43.49
CA ARG A 140 5.81 41.34 -43.35
C ARG A 140 6.13 41.96 -44.71
N LYS A 141 6.60 41.16 -45.66
CA LYS A 141 6.85 41.62 -47.05
C LYS A 141 5.57 42.08 -47.77
N LYS A 142 4.42 41.44 -47.51
CA LYS A 142 3.13 41.88 -48.06
C LYS A 142 2.68 43.20 -47.42
N LEU A 143 2.83 43.34 -46.12
CA LEU A 143 2.46 44.55 -45.39
C LEU A 143 3.31 45.76 -45.81
N ASP A 144 4.62 45.57 -45.99
CA ASP A 144 5.55 46.62 -46.42
C ASP A 144 5.37 47.01 -47.91
N ALA A 145 4.84 46.11 -48.73
CA ALA A 145 4.61 46.36 -50.16
C ALA A 145 3.32 47.16 -50.44
N ASP A 146 2.29 47.05 -49.59
CA ASP A 146 0.95 47.51 -49.94
C ASP A 146 0.57 48.90 -49.43
N VAL A 147 1.33 49.52 -48.51
CA VAL A 147 0.87 50.76 -47.85
C VAL A 147 2.00 51.78 -47.68
N LEU A 148 2.32 52.52 -48.74
CA LEU A 148 3.17 53.71 -48.65
C LEU A 148 2.29 54.94 -48.42
N VAL A 149 2.25 55.46 -47.21
CA VAL A 149 1.35 56.57 -46.82
C VAL A 149 2.17 57.81 -46.51
N CYS A 150 1.62 58.97 -46.85
CA CYS A 150 2.07 60.23 -46.30
C CYS A 150 1.12 60.64 -45.18
N ASP A 151 1.59 60.54 -43.95
CA ASP A 151 0.78 60.77 -42.73
C ASP A 151 0.30 62.21 -42.61
N LEU A 152 1.06 63.18 -43.15
CA LEU A 152 0.69 64.59 -43.14
C LEU A 152 -0.43 64.91 -44.14
N CYS A 153 -0.52 64.12 -45.20
CA CYS A 153 -1.50 64.33 -46.26
C CYS A 153 -2.62 63.29 -46.27
N ASN A 154 -2.52 62.24 -45.46
CA ASN A 154 -3.36 61.04 -45.45
C ASN A 154 -3.57 60.47 -46.86
N LYS A 155 -2.50 60.39 -47.64
CA LYS A 155 -2.52 59.87 -49.02
C LYS A 155 -1.74 58.57 -49.09
N THR A 156 -2.37 57.53 -49.62
CA THR A 156 -1.74 56.25 -49.89
C THR A 156 -1.20 56.23 -51.33
N PHE A 157 -0.03 55.65 -51.50
CA PHE A 157 0.71 55.58 -52.75
C PHE A 157 1.10 54.13 -53.02
N LYS A 158 1.11 53.74 -54.28
CA LYS A 158 1.39 52.36 -54.70
C LYS A 158 2.86 52.14 -55.09
N SER A 159 3.70 53.18 -54.97
CA SER A 159 5.10 53.14 -55.37
C SER A 159 5.93 54.16 -54.59
N THR A 160 7.13 53.75 -54.18
CA THR A 160 8.10 54.60 -53.45
C THR A 160 8.45 55.88 -54.21
N LYS A 161 8.55 55.82 -55.55
CA LYS A 161 8.81 57.01 -56.39
C LYS A 161 7.65 58.01 -56.36
N GLN A 162 6.42 57.55 -56.25
CA GLN A 162 5.24 58.42 -56.18
C GLN A 162 5.15 59.13 -54.83
N LEU A 163 5.44 58.41 -53.75
CA LEU A 163 5.52 58.99 -52.41
C LEU A 163 6.66 60.01 -52.30
N GLN A 164 7.87 59.70 -52.78
CA GLN A 164 8.99 60.64 -52.75
C GLN A 164 8.70 61.94 -53.50
N ASN A 165 8.11 61.86 -54.69
CA ASN A 165 7.67 63.05 -55.44
C ASN A 165 6.61 63.84 -54.65
N HIS A 166 5.71 63.15 -53.94
CA HIS A 166 4.73 63.79 -53.06
C HIS A 166 5.40 64.52 -51.87
N LEU A 167 6.37 63.90 -51.19
CA LEU A 167 7.10 64.50 -50.07
C LEU A 167 7.90 65.75 -50.48
N THR A 168 8.46 65.75 -51.69
CA THR A 168 9.16 66.94 -52.22
C THR A 168 8.24 68.03 -52.77
N SER A 169 6.95 67.75 -52.90
CA SER A 169 6.00 68.66 -53.53
C SER A 169 5.71 69.87 -52.63
N LYS A 170 5.51 71.04 -53.24
CA LYS A 170 5.21 72.29 -52.51
C LYS A 170 3.99 72.17 -51.59
N LYS A 171 2.99 71.38 -51.98
CA LYS A 171 1.77 71.12 -51.19
C LYS A 171 2.01 70.27 -49.93
N HIS A 172 3.01 69.39 -49.95
CA HIS A 172 3.39 68.64 -48.75
C HIS A 172 4.17 69.54 -47.80
N ARG A 173 5.15 70.30 -48.31
CA ARG A 173 5.91 71.29 -47.50
C ARG A 173 5.06 72.40 -46.90
N GLU A 174 4.04 72.84 -47.61
CA GLU A 174 3.09 73.82 -47.12
C GLU A 174 2.26 73.25 -45.96
N LYS A 175 1.81 71.99 -46.07
CA LYS A 175 1.16 71.26 -44.98
C LYS A 175 2.09 70.94 -43.81
N GLU A 176 3.37 70.64 -44.07
CA GLU A 176 4.40 70.44 -43.02
C GLU A 176 4.56 71.70 -42.17
N MET A 177 4.57 72.88 -42.80
CA MET A 177 4.62 74.16 -42.08
C MET A 177 3.29 74.50 -41.40
N GLU A 178 2.15 74.24 -42.05
CA GLU A 178 0.82 74.53 -41.50
C GLU A 178 0.48 73.70 -40.26
N LEU A 179 0.88 72.42 -40.25
CA LEU A 179 0.63 71.51 -39.12
C LEU A 179 1.73 71.58 -38.05
N GLY A 180 2.78 72.40 -38.25
CA GLY A 180 3.83 72.63 -37.26
C GLY A 180 4.63 71.37 -36.88
N VAL A 181 4.67 70.35 -37.74
CA VAL A 181 5.22 69.01 -37.43
C VAL A 181 6.75 68.97 -37.48
N PHE A 182 7.40 70.07 -37.11
CA PHE A 182 8.84 70.07 -36.83
C PHE A 182 9.05 70.20 -35.31
N SER A 183 9.36 69.05 -34.68
CA SER A 183 9.85 68.85 -33.30
C SER A 183 8.82 68.86 -32.16
N ASP A 184 8.48 67.68 -31.63
CA ASP A 184 8.72 67.23 -30.22
C ASP A 184 7.82 66.01 -29.91
N LEU A 185 8.38 64.79 -30.02
CA LEU A 185 7.68 63.53 -29.72
C LEU A 185 8.50 62.63 -28.78
N SER A 186 9.29 63.24 -27.90
CA SER A 186 10.10 62.54 -26.90
C SER A 186 9.30 62.09 -25.67
N GLY A 187 8.08 62.61 -25.45
CA GLY A 187 7.31 62.37 -24.22
C GLY A 187 6.31 61.21 -24.25
N LEU A 188 6.01 60.63 -25.41
CA LEU A 188 4.99 59.57 -25.56
C LEU A 188 5.57 58.14 -25.49
N ASP A 189 6.86 57.95 -25.75
CA ASP A 189 7.54 56.65 -25.60
C ASP A 189 7.67 56.24 -24.12
N ASP A 190 7.91 57.21 -23.22
CA ASP A 190 8.09 56.95 -21.78
C ASP A 190 6.82 56.44 -21.06
N GLU A 191 5.64 56.60 -21.67
CA GLU A 191 4.37 56.12 -21.12
C GLU A 191 4.04 54.69 -21.54
N MET A 192 4.46 54.30 -22.74
CA MET A 192 4.29 52.96 -23.27
C MET A 192 5.29 51.97 -22.64
N ASP A 193 6.53 52.40 -22.39
CA ASP A 193 7.54 51.59 -21.69
C ASP A 193 7.15 51.31 -20.22
N ARG A 194 6.47 52.25 -19.57
CA ARG A 194 5.98 52.08 -18.19
C ARG A 194 4.84 51.07 -18.10
N ALA A 195 3.94 51.07 -19.09
CA ALA A 195 2.85 50.11 -19.19
C ALA A 195 3.36 48.69 -19.45
N LEU A 196 4.40 48.54 -20.27
CA LEU A 196 5.05 47.26 -20.52
C LEU A 196 5.74 46.70 -19.26
N GLN A 197 6.40 47.57 -18.49
CA GLN A 197 7.07 47.22 -17.25
C GLN A 197 6.08 46.72 -16.18
N GLU A 198 4.87 47.31 -16.10
CA GLU A 198 3.81 46.86 -15.17
C GLU A 198 3.27 45.47 -15.53
N GLU A 199 3.14 45.16 -16.82
CA GLU A 199 2.65 43.86 -17.30
C GLU A 199 3.66 42.72 -17.02
N LEU A 200 4.96 43.00 -17.17
CA LEU A 200 6.05 42.08 -16.82
C LEU A 200 6.12 41.77 -15.33
N VAL A 201 5.80 42.74 -14.47
CA VAL A 201 5.75 42.54 -13.01
C VAL A 201 4.52 41.72 -12.59
N ALA A 202 3.40 41.82 -13.32
CA ALA A 202 2.21 41.00 -13.07
C ALA A 202 2.49 39.51 -13.35
N LEU A 203 3.15 39.19 -14.46
CA LEU A 203 3.52 37.81 -14.81
C LEU A 203 4.50 37.18 -13.81
N GLY A 204 5.41 37.97 -13.24
CA GLY A 204 6.33 37.49 -12.19
C GLY A 204 5.63 37.14 -10.88
N LYS A 205 4.53 37.84 -10.53
CA LYS A 205 3.74 37.57 -9.32
C LYS A 205 2.89 36.31 -9.44
N GLU A 206 2.38 36.01 -10.64
CA GLU A 206 1.61 34.78 -10.87
C GLU A 206 2.49 33.51 -10.75
N ALA A 207 3.75 33.58 -11.19
CA ALA A 207 4.70 32.49 -11.02
C ALA A 207 5.08 32.25 -9.54
N ASP A 208 5.19 33.31 -8.74
CA ASP A 208 5.50 33.22 -7.30
C ASP A 208 4.29 32.69 -6.48
N GLU A 209 3.07 33.07 -6.87
CA GLU A 209 1.82 32.51 -6.33
C GLU A 209 1.69 31.00 -6.63
N GLU A 210 2.01 30.56 -7.85
CA GLU A 210 1.99 29.15 -8.21
C GLU A 210 3.03 28.32 -7.42
N ALA A 211 4.21 28.89 -7.19
CA ALA A 211 5.25 28.28 -6.36
C ALA A 211 4.85 28.19 -4.88
N SER A 212 4.15 29.20 -4.36
CA SER A 212 3.60 29.23 -3.00
C SER A 212 2.51 28.17 -2.81
N GLN A 213 1.62 28.01 -3.79
CA GLN A 213 0.55 26.99 -3.77
C GLN A 213 1.13 25.56 -3.78
N LYS A 214 2.17 25.30 -4.59
CA LYS A 214 2.87 24.00 -4.61
C LYS A 214 3.56 23.68 -3.28
N LYS A 215 4.14 24.68 -2.60
CA LYS A 215 4.70 24.50 -1.24
C LYS A 215 3.63 24.20 -0.19
N ALA A 216 2.50 24.92 -0.24
CA ALA A 216 1.38 24.70 0.68
C ALA A 216 0.75 23.29 0.52
N GLU A 217 0.65 22.81 -0.72
CA GLU A 217 0.16 21.45 -1.00
C GLU A 217 1.13 20.38 -0.46
N ALA A 218 2.43 20.55 -0.67
CA ALA A 218 3.44 19.65 -0.13
C ALA A 218 3.43 19.59 1.40
N GLU A 219 3.20 20.73 2.07
CA GLU A 219 3.09 20.81 3.53
C GLU A 219 1.82 20.12 4.07
N ARG A 220 0.67 20.30 3.39
CA ARG A 220 -0.57 19.58 3.75
C ARG A 220 -0.41 18.07 3.65
N VAL A 221 0.23 17.57 2.59
CA VAL A 221 0.50 16.13 2.43
C VAL A 221 1.43 15.61 3.53
N ARG A 222 2.40 16.41 3.97
CA ARG A 222 3.29 16.04 5.09
C ARG A 222 2.53 15.94 6.41
N LEU A 223 1.66 16.92 6.71
CA LEU A 223 0.85 16.93 7.92
C LEU A 223 -0.13 15.76 7.98
N GLU A 224 -0.72 15.37 6.84
CA GLU A 224 -1.61 14.21 6.75
C GLU A 224 -0.88 12.90 7.08
N LYS A 225 0.35 12.74 6.59
CA LYS A 225 1.20 11.58 6.91
C LYS A 225 1.57 11.52 8.40
N GLU A 226 1.89 12.67 9.00
CA GLU A 226 2.19 12.76 10.44
C GLU A 226 0.96 12.45 11.30
N ASN A 227 -0.22 12.94 10.92
CA ASN A 227 -1.48 12.63 11.60
C ASN A 227 -1.84 11.15 11.52
N LYS A 228 -1.72 10.52 10.34
CA LYS A 228 -1.91 9.06 10.17
C LYS A 228 -0.90 8.25 11.01
N ALA A 229 0.33 8.71 11.12
CA ALA A 229 1.33 8.07 11.98
C ALA A 229 1.00 8.22 13.48
N ALA A 230 0.48 9.38 13.89
CA ALA A 230 0.04 9.64 15.26
C ALA A 230 -1.19 8.80 15.64
N GLU A 231 -2.15 8.65 14.73
CA GLU A 231 -3.34 7.82 14.90
C GLU A 231 -2.97 6.34 15.12
N LYS A 232 -2.14 5.76 14.24
CA LYS A 232 -1.61 4.40 14.42
C LYS A 232 -0.87 4.20 15.74
N ARG A 233 -0.18 5.24 16.23
CA ARG A 233 0.47 5.20 17.56
C ARG A 233 -0.56 5.19 18.69
N ARG A 234 -1.67 5.92 18.57
CA ARG A 234 -2.77 5.93 19.55
C ARG A 234 -3.47 4.58 19.60
N GLU A 235 -3.80 3.99 18.44
CA GLU A 235 -4.39 2.64 18.35
C GLU A 235 -3.51 1.58 19.02
N ARG A 236 -2.19 1.60 18.76
CA ARG A 236 -1.24 0.68 19.41
C ARG A 236 -1.20 0.85 20.94
N LYS A 237 -1.32 2.08 21.44
CA LYS A 237 -1.39 2.35 22.89
C LYS A 237 -2.70 1.83 23.48
N GLU A 238 -3.81 1.99 22.78
CA GLU A 238 -5.12 1.50 23.23
C GLU A 238 -5.17 -0.03 23.26
N MET A 239 -4.67 -0.69 22.22
CA MET A 239 -4.52 -2.15 22.15
C MET A 239 -3.67 -2.69 23.31
N ARG A 240 -2.59 -2.00 23.67
CA ARG A 240 -1.78 -2.35 24.86
C ARG A 240 -2.56 -2.16 26.16
N LYS A 241 -3.37 -1.11 26.27
CA LYS A 241 -4.21 -0.84 27.45
C LYS A 241 -5.30 -1.90 27.60
N ASN A 242 -5.96 -2.29 26.52
CA ASN A 242 -6.96 -3.36 26.52
C ASN A 242 -6.35 -4.72 26.86
N LYS A 243 -5.19 -5.05 26.29
CA LYS A 243 -4.45 -6.27 26.67
C LYS A 243 -4.05 -6.29 28.15
N LYS A 244 -3.68 -5.13 28.72
CA LYS A 244 -3.39 -5.00 30.15
C LYS A 244 -4.65 -5.17 31.01
N LYS A 245 -5.79 -4.59 30.61
CA LYS A 245 -7.08 -4.78 31.28
C LYS A 245 -7.50 -6.26 31.27
N GLU A 246 -7.45 -6.91 30.11
CA GLU A 246 -7.80 -8.33 29.96
C GLU A 246 -6.88 -9.24 30.81
N SER A 247 -5.60 -8.90 30.93
CA SER A 247 -4.67 -9.59 31.82
C SER A 247 -5.04 -9.39 33.30
N VAL A 248 -5.49 -8.21 33.70
CA VAL A 248 -5.92 -7.92 35.08
C VAL A 248 -7.24 -8.64 35.38
N ASP A 249 -8.21 -8.61 34.47
CA ASP A 249 -9.48 -9.32 34.63
C ASP A 249 -9.28 -10.83 34.76
N LYS A 250 -8.35 -11.41 34.00
CA LYS A 250 -7.95 -12.82 34.16
C LYS A 250 -7.39 -13.10 35.54
N ILE A 251 -6.54 -12.23 36.08
CA ILE A 251 -5.98 -12.39 37.43
C ILE A 251 -7.09 -12.30 38.50
N VAL A 252 -7.98 -11.32 38.39
CA VAL A 252 -9.11 -11.12 39.32
C VAL A 252 -10.07 -12.31 39.30
N ASN A 253 -10.43 -12.80 38.11
CA ASN A 253 -11.30 -13.97 37.97
C ASN A 253 -10.66 -15.24 38.55
N ASN A 254 -9.36 -15.44 38.33
CA ASN A 254 -8.64 -16.59 38.90
C ASN A 254 -8.58 -16.51 40.43
N ALA A 255 -8.40 -15.31 41.00
CA ALA A 255 -8.44 -15.09 42.44
C ALA A 255 -9.84 -15.34 43.04
N ARG A 256 -10.90 -14.93 42.33
CA ARG A 256 -12.29 -15.16 42.75
C ARG A 256 -12.65 -16.64 42.76
N SER A 257 -12.27 -17.37 41.72
CA SER A 257 -12.46 -18.82 41.64
C SER A 257 -11.60 -19.61 42.65
N LYS A 258 -10.46 -19.06 43.07
CA LYS A 258 -9.67 -19.63 44.18
C LYS A 258 -10.37 -19.41 45.53
N LYS A 259 -10.91 -18.21 45.76
CA LYS A 259 -11.68 -17.89 46.99
C LYS A 259 -12.95 -18.73 47.11
N GLU A 260 -13.69 -18.94 46.02
CA GLU A 260 -14.88 -19.81 46.02
C GLU A 260 -14.53 -21.28 46.33
N LYS A 261 -13.38 -21.77 45.85
CA LYS A 261 -12.88 -23.11 46.20
C LYS A 261 -12.46 -23.22 47.68
N ASP A 262 -11.80 -22.20 48.20
CA ASP A 262 -11.38 -22.16 49.60
C ASP A 262 -12.63 -22.10 50.54
N GLU A 263 -13.68 -21.37 50.16
CA GLU A 263 -14.97 -21.31 50.88
C GLU A 263 -15.74 -22.65 50.81
N GLU A 264 -15.72 -23.34 49.66
CA GLU A 264 -16.36 -24.67 49.51
C GLU A 264 -15.64 -25.76 50.33
N GLU A 265 -14.31 -25.66 50.45
CA GLU A 265 -13.51 -26.57 51.27
C GLU A 265 -13.73 -26.33 52.78
N GLU A 266 -13.92 -25.08 53.21
CA GLU A 266 -14.26 -24.72 54.59
C GLU A 266 -15.66 -25.22 55.00
N GLN A 267 -16.64 -25.17 54.09
CA GLN A 267 -17.98 -25.74 54.32
C GLN A 267 -17.96 -27.27 54.43
N ARG A 268 -17.14 -27.95 53.62
CA ARG A 268 -16.95 -29.42 53.71
C ARG A 268 -16.22 -29.84 54.99
N GLY A 269 -15.38 -28.98 55.57
CA GLY A 269 -14.74 -29.20 56.87
C GLY A 269 -15.70 -29.15 58.06
N ARG A 270 -16.77 -28.33 58.00
CA ARG A 270 -17.77 -28.21 59.07
C ARG A 270 -18.77 -29.38 59.12
N GLY A 271 -18.99 -30.10 58.03
CA GLY A 271 -19.94 -31.22 57.93
C GLY A 271 -19.55 -32.53 58.63
N LYS A 272 -18.31 -32.66 59.16
CA LYS A 272 -17.84 -33.90 59.83
C LYS A 272 -17.97 -33.92 61.36
N LYS A 273 -18.45 -32.86 62.01
CA LYS A 273 -18.70 -32.82 63.47
C LYS A 273 -20.21 -32.77 63.75
N GLY A 274 -20.93 -33.84 63.47
CA GLY A 274 -22.40 -33.84 63.69
C GLY A 274 -23.06 -35.20 63.59
N LYS A 275 -22.42 -36.27 64.07
CA LYS A 275 -23.09 -37.57 64.24
C LYS A 275 -22.54 -38.31 65.45
N LYS A 276 -22.88 -37.83 66.64
CA LYS A 276 -22.79 -38.63 67.87
C LYS A 276 -23.78 -38.11 68.91
N ARG A 277 -24.64 -39.03 69.37
CA ARG A 277 -25.59 -38.93 70.50
C ARG A 277 -26.85 -38.11 70.12
N ARG A 278 -28.07 -38.56 70.43
CA ARG A 278 -28.57 -39.57 71.36
C ARG A 278 -29.95 -39.99 70.89
#